data_AF-A0A545SDH3-F1
#
_entry.id   AF-A0A545SDH3-F1
#
_cell.length_a   1.000
_cell.length_b   1.000
_cell.length_c   1.000
_cell.angle_alpha   90.00
_cell.angle_beta   90.00
_cell.angle_gamma   90.00
#
_symmetry.space_group_name_H-M   'P 1'
#
loop_
_entity.id
_entity.type
_entity.pdbx_description
1 polymer ?
#
loop_
_entity_poly.entity_id
_entity_poly.type
_entity_poly.pdbx_seq_one_letter_code
_entity_poly.pdbx_strand_id
1 'polypeptide(L)'
;MKYTFHKVLLSGLTLSLLLGCGNSTSSVDTRGTGYYIDSAVQGINYECGGIKGITEKDGKFTFETGKDCEFKVADVSLRKVKATALSNNISILENNVTVARFLQTIDNDGDATNGIHIETNTIDSIKKGLADKNFAGQVPTEESVLKSVVDEIKVNIPTFAGKVKTITETETHLADTTKKVIEDSKLTGTQIKTILAGKTLYLAHTGMITSYGFNKDASSLSISYLDIIGLEAMVFECNTLTENKFSCKHSGVQSNGEEFTKEKFFTLVQTDNTILLNEEVIYTSNGISDKFSNGSTTYYLTKEDAISAYDETQK
;
A
#
# COMPACT_ATOMS: atom_id res chain seq x y z
N MET A 1 -2.38 -77.43 -65.69
CA MET A 1 -1.20 -78.07 -65.09
C MET A 1 -0.04 -77.07 -65.16
N LYS A 2 0.74 -76.97 -64.08
CA LYS A 2 1.98 -76.20 -63.85
C LYS A 2 1.85 -74.91 -63.05
N TYR A 3 2.88 -74.74 -62.21
CA TYR A 3 2.95 -74.09 -60.91
C TYR A 3 3.91 -72.89 -60.99
N THR A 4 3.60 -71.87 -60.19
CA THR A 4 4.48 -70.99 -59.39
C THR A 4 5.49 -70.06 -60.09
N PHE A 5 5.50 -68.78 -59.69
CA PHE A 5 6.71 -68.07 -59.22
C PHE A 5 6.36 -66.92 -58.25
N HIS A 6 7.10 -66.88 -57.13
CA HIS A 6 7.08 -65.92 -56.02
C HIS A 6 7.65 -64.52 -56.37
N LYS A 7 7.15 -63.45 -55.72
CA LYS A 7 7.87 -62.30 -55.06
C LYS A 7 6.83 -61.58 -54.16
N VAL A 8 6.84 -61.61 -52.82
CA VAL A 8 7.71 -61.00 -51.78
C VAL A 8 7.67 -59.45 -51.70
N LEU A 9 7.20 -58.99 -50.52
CA LEU A 9 7.39 -57.72 -49.79
C LEU A 9 6.79 -56.39 -50.31
N LEU A 10 6.01 -55.69 -49.44
CA LEU A 10 6.35 -54.40 -48.78
C LEU A 10 5.07 -53.75 -48.16
N SER A 11 4.91 -53.79 -46.83
CA SER A 11 4.89 -52.62 -45.90
C SER A 11 3.76 -51.59 -46.06
N GLY A 12 2.97 -51.40 -45.00
CA GLY A 12 2.03 -50.28 -44.87
C GLY A 12 1.21 -50.32 -43.58
N LEU A 13 1.87 -50.24 -42.41
CA LEU A 13 1.22 -50.08 -41.11
C LEU A 13 0.64 -48.67 -41.02
N THR A 14 -0.68 -48.53 -41.20
CA THR A 14 -1.40 -47.25 -41.06
C THR A 14 -1.50 -46.86 -39.58
N LEU A 15 -0.71 -45.85 -39.21
CA LEU A 15 -0.69 -45.21 -37.89
C LEU A 15 -1.85 -44.20 -37.79
N SER A 16 -2.86 -44.53 -36.99
CA SER A 16 -3.98 -43.65 -36.66
C SER A 16 -3.50 -42.52 -35.73
N LEU A 17 -3.28 -41.33 -36.29
CA LEU A 17 -3.05 -40.11 -35.53
C LEU A 17 -4.38 -39.63 -34.93
N LEU A 18 -4.57 -39.85 -33.63
CA LEU A 18 -5.54 -39.13 -32.82
C LEU A 18 -5.07 -37.68 -32.66
N LEU A 19 -5.68 -36.76 -33.39
CA LEU A 19 -5.60 -35.33 -33.11
C LEU A 19 -6.65 -34.98 -32.06
N GLY A 20 -6.30 -35.18 -30.78
CA GLY A 20 -7.01 -34.59 -29.66
C GLY A 20 -6.64 -33.13 -29.51
N CYS A 21 -7.52 -32.22 -29.95
CA CYS A 21 -7.40 -30.79 -29.71
C CYS A 21 -7.76 -30.53 -28.23
N GLY A 22 -6.78 -30.63 -27.35
CA GLY A 22 -6.88 -30.13 -25.98
C GLY A 22 -6.94 -28.60 -26.02
N ASN A 23 -8.15 -28.05 -26.03
CA ASN A 23 -8.38 -26.63 -25.85
C ASN A 23 -8.10 -26.29 -24.38
N SER A 24 -6.83 -26.08 -24.04
CA SER A 24 -6.41 -25.50 -22.77
C SER A 24 -6.89 -24.05 -22.75
N THR A 25 -8.16 -23.83 -22.42
CA THR A 25 -8.59 -22.55 -21.88
C THR A 25 -7.74 -22.31 -20.66
N SER A 26 -6.76 -21.42 -20.76
CA SER A 26 -6.14 -20.77 -19.62
C SER A 26 -7.29 -20.19 -18.81
N SER A 27 -7.72 -20.90 -17.77
CA SER A 27 -8.65 -20.37 -16.79
C SER A 27 -7.94 -19.16 -16.21
N VAL A 28 -8.38 -17.96 -16.60
CA VAL A 28 -7.98 -16.75 -15.90
C VAL A 28 -8.34 -17.01 -14.45
N ASP A 29 -7.34 -17.13 -13.58
CA ASP A 29 -7.61 -17.26 -12.16
C ASP A 29 -8.35 -15.99 -11.74
N THR A 30 -9.64 -16.14 -11.49
CA THR A 30 -10.48 -15.02 -11.07
C THR A 30 -10.22 -14.68 -9.60
N ARG A 31 -9.26 -15.34 -8.95
CA ARG A 31 -8.88 -15.11 -7.57
C ARG A 31 -7.47 -14.52 -7.51
N GLY A 32 -7.30 -13.57 -6.61
CA GLY A 32 -6.01 -13.05 -6.19
C GLY A 32 -5.83 -13.21 -4.69
N THR A 33 -4.58 -13.18 -4.25
CA THR A 33 -4.19 -13.18 -2.85
C THR A 33 -3.71 -11.80 -2.46
N GLY A 34 -4.08 -11.32 -1.28
CA GLY A 34 -3.50 -10.11 -0.70
C GLY A 34 -3.26 -10.28 0.80
N TYR A 35 -2.65 -9.28 1.42
CA TYR A 35 -2.28 -9.28 2.84
C TYR A 35 -2.69 -7.95 3.48
N TYR A 36 -3.37 -7.97 4.64
CA TYR A 36 -3.75 -6.77 5.39
C TYR A 36 -2.74 -6.50 6.51
N ILE A 37 -2.11 -5.32 6.51
CA ILE A 37 -0.89 -5.06 7.28
C ILE A 37 -0.99 -3.78 8.15
N ASP A 38 -1.04 -3.98 9.46
CA ASP A 38 -0.71 -3.09 10.59
C ASP A 38 0.17 -3.92 11.56
N SER A 39 1.28 -4.47 11.04
CA SER A 39 1.69 -5.89 11.22
C SER A 39 0.68 -6.87 10.61
N ALA A 40 1.04 -8.15 10.46
CA ALA A 40 0.08 -9.13 9.95
C ALA A 40 -1.21 -9.12 10.79
N VAL A 41 -2.35 -8.73 10.20
CA VAL A 41 -3.64 -8.64 10.91
C VAL A 41 -4.43 -9.92 10.71
N GLN A 42 -4.48 -10.76 11.75
CA GLN A 42 -5.23 -12.01 11.77
C GLN A 42 -6.59 -11.83 12.46
N GLY A 43 -7.63 -12.47 11.92
CA GLY A 43 -8.91 -12.59 12.62
C GLY A 43 -9.98 -11.56 12.24
N ILE A 44 -9.73 -10.71 11.23
CA ILE A 44 -10.74 -9.78 10.72
C ILE A 44 -11.51 -10.39 9.54
N ASN A 45 -12.80 -10.11 9.46
CA ASN A 45 -13.65 -10.55 8.35
C ASN A 45 -13.35 -9.72 7.09
N TYR A 46 -13.40 -10.35 5.93
CA TYR A 46 -13.37 -9.66 4.64
C TYR A 46 -14.47 -10.16 3.70
N GLU A 47 -14.94 -9.26 2.84
CA GLU A 47 -15.82 -9.54 1.72
C GLU A 47 -15.25 -8.88 0.46
N CYS A 48 -14.85 -9.70 -0.51
CA CYS A 48 -14.18 -9.29 -1.74
C CYS A 48 -14.93 -9.87 -2.95
N GLY A 49 -15.86 -9.10 -3.50
CA GLY A 49 -16.82 -9.63 -4.49
C GLY A 49 -17.67 -10.75 -3.90
N GLY A 50 -17.65 -11.94 -4.53
CA GLY A 50 -18.35 -13.11 -4.02
C GLY A 50 -17.63 -13.87 -2.88
N ILE A 51 -16.41 -13.46 -2.51
CA ILE A 51 -15.57 -14.21 -1.56
C ILE A 51 -15.67 -13.59 -0.17
N LYS A 52 -15.98 -14.41 0.83
CA LYS A 52 -16.00 -14.03 2.25
C LYS A 52 -15.04 -14.91 3.03
N GLY A 53 -14.38 -14.35 4.02
CA GLY A 53 -13.44 -15.10 4.86
C GLY A 53 -12.92 -14.30 6.05
N ILE A 54 -11.94 -14.87 6.74
CA ILE A 54 -11.22 -14.26 7.86
C ILE A 54 -9.75 -14.20 7.47
N THR A 55 -9.07 -13.10 7.78
CA THR A 55 -7.63 -12.98 7.50
C THR A 55 -6.83 -14.01 8.28
N GLU A 56 -5.88 -14.65 7.60
CA GLU A 56 -5.01 -15.67 8.19
C GLU A 56 -3.87 -15.05 9.02
N LYS A 57 -2.99 -15.89 9.59
CA LYS A 57 -1.91 -15.48 10.52
C LYS A 57 -0.96 -14.44 9.95
N ASP A 58 -0.70 -14.49 8.64
CA ASP A 58 0.14 -13.54 7.90
C ASP A 58 -0.67 -12.35 7.35
N GLY A 59 -1.92 -12.18 7.78
CA GLY A 59 -2.84 -11.18 7.26
C GLY A 59 -3.45 -11.53 5.90
N LYS A 60 -3.21 -12.75 5.40
CA LYS A 60 -3.64 -13.16 4.06
C LYS A 60 -5.16 -13.18 3.92
N PHE A 61 -5.64 -12.65 2.80
CA PHE A 61 -7.02 -12.75 2.33
C PHE A 61 -7.04 -13.12 0.84
N THR A 62 -8.19 -13.63 0.37
CA THR A 62 -8.41 -13.92 -1.05
C THR A 62 -9.47 -12.97 -1.61
N PHE A 63 -9.26 -12.45 -2.82
CA PHE A 63 -10.19 -11.55 -3.48
C PHE A 63 -10.52 -12.00 -4.89
N GLU A 64 -11.66 -11.53 -5.41
CA GLU A 64 -12.05 -11.75 -6.80
C GLU A 64 -11.46 -10.64 -7.66
N THR A 65 -10.71 -10.99 -8.71
CA THR A 65 -10.05 -10.02 -9.59
C THR A 65 -11.08 -9.06 -10.20
N GLY A 66 -10.84 -7.75 -10.06
CA GLY A 66 -11.75 -6.71 -10.57
C GLY A 66 -12.93 -6.38 -9.65
N LYS A 67 -12.97 -6.90 -8.41
CA LYS A 67 -13.99 -6.56 -7.40
C LYS A 67 -13.39 -5.78 -6.23
N ASP A 68 -14.21 -4.95 -5.61
CA ASP A 68 -13.86 -4.24 -4.38
C ASP A 68 -13.80 -5.23 -3.19
N CYS A 69 -13.03 -4.86 -2.17
CA CYS A 69 -12.97 -5.54 -0.87
C CYS A 69 -13.46 -4.64 0.25
N GLU A 70 -14.10 -5.23 1.26
CA GLU A 70 -14.45 -4.59 2.53
C GLU A 70 -13.95 -5.44 3.70
N PHE A 71 -13.23 -4.82 4.62
CA PHE A 71 -12.69 -5.43 5.84
C PHE A 71 -13.47 -4.96 7.06
N LYS A 72 -13.80 -5.90 7.96
CA LYS A 72 -14.61 -5.65 9.15
C LYS A 72 -14.11 -6.45 10.35
N VAL A 73 -14.34 -5.93 11.55
CA VAL A 73 -14.27 -6.72 12.78
C VAL A 73 -15.59 -6.55 13.51
N ALA A 74 -16.21 -7.65 13.93
CA ALA A 74 -17.59 -7.64 14.38
C ALA A 74 -18.51 -6.93 13.36
N ASP A 75 -19.21 -5.88 13.77
CA ASP A 75 -20.08 -5.06 12.90
C ASP A 75 -19.40 -3.74 12.46
N VAL A 76 -18.11 -3.56 12.78
CA VAL A 76 -17.33 -2.34 12.50
C VAL A 76 -16.64 -2.45 11.14
N SER A 77 -16.93 -1.51 10.24
CA SER A 77 -16.23 -1.33 8.97
C SER A 77 -14.85 -0.70 9.21
N LEU A 78 -13.80 -1.47 8.92
CA LEU A 78 -12.42 -1.04 9.07
C LEU A 78 -11.96 -0.32 7.80
N ARG A 79 -12.10 -0.97 6.64
CA ARG A 79 -11.57 -0.44 5.38
C ARG A 79 -12.31 -0.96 4.16
N LYS A 80 -12.44 -0.10 3.15
CA LYS A 80 -12.86 -0.47 1.79
C LYS A 80 -11.70 -0.26 0.84
N VAL A 81 -11.45 -1.25 -0.02
CA VAL A 81 -10.37 -1.23 -1.01
C VAL A 81 -10.96 -1.43 -2.38
N LYS A 82 -10.63 -0.51 -3.30
CA LYS A 82 -11.12 -0.55 -4.67
C LYS A 82 -10.42 -1.64 -5.46
N ALA A 83 -11.15 -2.25 -6.39
CA ALA A 83 -10.61 -3.23 -7.33
C ALA A 83 -9.32 -2.78 -8.03
N THR A 84 -9.22 -1.48 -8.34
CA THR A 84 -8.06 -0.86 -9.00
C THR A 84 -6.80 -0.82 -8.14
N ALA A 85 -6.94 -0.99 -6.81
CA ALA A 85 -5.84 -1.05 -5.85
C ALA A 85 -5.47 -2.50 -5.47
N LEU A 86 -6.14 -3.50 -6.06
CA LEU A 86 -5.89 -4.90 -5.80
C LEU A 86 -5.12 -5.55 -6.95
N SER A 87 -3.97 -6.12 -6.63
CA SER A 87 -3.15 -6.94 -7.51
C SER A 87 -2.75 -8.22 -6.78
N ASN A 88 -2.41 -9.28 -7.50
CA ASN A 88 -2.05 -10.54 -6.85
C ASN A 88 -0.77 -10.36 -6.01
N ASN A 89 -0.78 -10.89 -4.78
CA ASN A 89 0.20 -10.68 -3.72
C ASN A 89 0.33 -9.24 -3.20
N ILE A 90 -0.72 -8.41 -3.33
CA ILE A 90 -0.72 -7.04 -2.77
C ILE A 90 -0.64 -7.06 -1.24
N SER A 91 0.17 -6.17 -0.66
CA SER A 91 0.08 -5.82 0.77
C SER A 91 -0.67 -4.50 0.92
N ILE A 92 -1.81 -4.55 1.61
CA ILE A 92 -2.60 -3.38 1.99
C ILE A 92 -2.08 -2.90 3.35
N LEU A 93 -1.24 -1.86 3.33
CA LEU A 93 -0.79 -1.20 4.54
C LEU A 93 -1.91 -0.35 5.12
N GLU A 94 -2.27 -0.56 6.39
CA GLU A 94 -3.11 0.34 7.16
C GLU A 94 -2.41 1.69 7.31
N ASN A 95 -3.15 2.76 7.07
CA ASN A 95 -2.67 4.13 7.16
C ASN A 95 -3.67 5.08 7.83
N ASN A 96 -4.84 4.56 8.22
CA ASN A 96 -5.81 5.27 9.03
C ASN A 96 -5.53 4.99 10.50
N VAL A 97 -4.98 6.01 11.18
CA VAL A 97 -4.62 5.95 12.61
C VAL A 97 -5.82 5.55 13.50
N THR A 98 -7.05 5.94 13.15
CA THR A 98 -8.23 5.54 13.92
C THR A 98 -8.49 4.04 13.81
N VAL A 99 -8.39 3.48 12.59
CA VAL A 99 -8.56 2.03 12.35
C VAL A 99 -7.45 1.24 13.02
N ALA A 100 -6.19 1.66 12.83
CA ALA A 100 -5.02 1.04 13.43
C ALA A 100 -5.08 1.03 14.97
N ARG A 101 -5.42 2.18 15.57
CA ARG A 101 -5.57 2.31 17.02
C ARG A 101 -6.59 1.32 17.56
N PHE A 102 -7.71 1.15 16.84
CA PHE A 102 -8.72 0.18 17.22
C PHE A 102 -8.17 -1.24 17.14
N LEU A 103 -7.59 -1.64 16.00
CA LEU A 103 -6.98 -2.97 15.80
C LEU A 103 -5.94 -3.31 16.88
N GLN A 104 -4.98 -2.41 17.12
CA GLN A 104 -3.94 -2.60 18.13
C GLN A 104 -4.49 -2.57 19.57
N THR A 105 -5.66 -1.96 19.80
CA THR A 105 -6.33 -1.96 21.11
C THR A 105 -6.99 -3.30 21.41
N ILE A 106 -7.57 -3.94 20.39
CA ILE A 106 -8.26 -5.24 20.50
C ILE A 106 -7.34 -6.43 20.22
N ASP A 107 -6.04 -6.19 20.07
CA ASP A 107 -5.02 -7.22 19.92
C ASP A 107 -4.90 -8.11 21.16
N ASN A 108 -4.92 -9.43 20.97
CA ASN A 108 -5.10 -10.40 22.05
C ASN A 108 -3.99 -10.36 23.11
N ASP A 109 -2.73 -10.22 22.71
CA ASP A 109 -1.59 -10.14 23.63
C ASP A 109 -1.15 -8.68 23.93
N GLY A 110 -1.70 -7.72 23.19
CA GLY A 110 -1.41 -6.29 23.31
C GLY A 110 -0.07 -5.86 22.71
N ASP A 111 0.60 -6.73 21.96
CA ASP A 111 1.88 -6.52 21.30
C ASP A 111 1.78 -6.65 19.77
N ALA A 112 1.28 -5.59 19.15
CA ALA A 112 1.16 -5.47 17.70
C ALA A 112 2.49 -5.68 16.93
N THR A 113 3.66 -5.60 17.58
CA THR A 113 4.96 -5.79 16.91
C THR A 113 5.18 -7.22 16.43
N ASN A 114 4.48 -8.19 17.03
CA ASN A 114 4.57 -9.61 16.70
C ASN A 114 3.45 -10.11 15.76
N GLY A 115 2.55 -9.20 15.34
CA GLY A 115 1.30 -9.50 14.66
C GLY A 115 0.13 -8.87 15.42
N ILE A 116 -1.00 -8.66 14.75
CA ILE A 116 -2.24 -8.31 15.43
C ILE A 116 -3.14 -9.53 15.35
N HIS A 117 -3.49 -10.10 16.49
CA HIS A 117 -4.33 -11.29 16.56
C HIS A 117 -5.66 -10.96 17.22
N ILE A 118 -6.76 -11.13 16.49
CA ILE A 118 -8.12 -11.00 17.02
C ILE A 118 -8.76 -12.39 17.11
N GLU A 119 -8.87 -12.95 18.31
CA GLU A 119 -9.52 -14.25 18.50
C GLU A 119 -11.03 -14.17 18.20
N THR A 120 -11.58 -15.21 17.58
CA THR A 120 -13.01 -15.25 17.20
C THR A 120 -13.96 -15.12 18.41
N ASN A 121 -13.55 -15.56 19.60
CA ASN A 121 -14.33 -15.42 20.84
C ASN A 121 -14.42 -13.96 21.32
N THR A 122 -13.55 -13.05 20.87
CA THR A 122 -13.58 -11.62 21.24
C THR A 122 -14.71 -10.85 20.57
N ILE A 123 -15.26 -11.38 19.47
CA ILE A 123 -16.23 -10.69 18.61
C ILE A 123 -17.49 -10.28 19.38
N ASP A 124 -18.06 -11.16 20.20
CA ASP A 124 -19.27 -10.85 20.97
C ASP A 124 -19.00 -9.80 22.06
N SER A 125 -17.83 -9.86 22.69
CA SER A 125 -17.38 -8.85 23.66
C SER A 125 -17.15 -7.49 23.00
N ILE A 126 -16.58 -7.47 21.78
CA ILE A 126 -16.44 -6.25 20.99
C ILE A 126 -17.82 -5.65 20.70
N LYS A 127 -18.79 -6.45 20.23
CA LYS A 127 -20.16 -5.98 19.98
C LYS A 127 -20.81 -5.41 21.22
N LYS A 128 -20.68 -6.10 22.36
CA LYS A 128 -21.27 -5.67 23.62
C LYS A 128 -20.62 -4.40 24.16
N GLY A 129 -19.30 -4.27 24.08
CA GLY A 129 -18.58 -3.05 24.44
C GLY A 129 -18.93 -1.83 23.56
N LEU A 130 -19.47 -2.07 22.36
CA LEU A 130 -19.92 -1.03 21.42
C LEU A 130 -21.44 -0.73 21.48
N ALA A 131 -22.22 -1.47 22.25
CA ALA A 131 -23.68 -1.47 22.20
C ALA A 131 -24.33 -0.11 22.55
N ASP A 132 -23.64 0.76 23.31
CA ASP A 132 -24.25 1.94 23.94
C ASP A 132 -24.23 3.23 23.11
N LYS A 133 -23.84 3.21 21.83
CA LYS A 133 -23.31 4.45 21.21
C LYS A 133 -23.74 4.78 19.78
N ASN A 134 -24.66 4.05 19.16
CA ASN A 134 -25.10 4.36 17.79
C ASN A 134 -23.93 4.41 16.78
N PHE A 135 -22.84 3.66 17.04
CA PHE A 135 -21.75 3.46 16.07
C PHE A 135 -22.32 2.64 14.93
N ALA A 136 -22.80 3.33 13.89
CA ALA A 136 -23.41 2.76 12.69
C ALA A 136 -22.38 1.95 11.85
N GLY A 137 -21.76 0.93 12.45
CA GLY A 137 -20.65 0.17 11.91
C GLY A 137 -19.38 0.99 11.70
N GLN A 138 -19.17 2.07 12.45
CA GLN A 138 -17.97 2.91 12.36
C GLN A 138 -16.97 2.60 13.47
N VAL A 139 -15.68 2.84 13.19
CA VAL A 139 -14.60 2.64 14.17
C VAL A 139 -14.74 3.65 15.31
N PRO A 140 -14.70 3.23 16.59
CA PRO A 140 -14.77 4.13 17.73
C PRO A 140 -13.52 5.02 17.84
N THR A 141 -13.73 6.33 18.01
CA THR A 141 -12.66 7.33 18.21
C THR A 141 -12.44 7.67 19.68
N GLU A 142 -13.51 7.61 20.47
CA GLU A 142 -13.52 8.01 21.88
C GLU A 142 -12.80 6.98 22.76
N GLU A 143 -11.85 7.45 23.55
CA GLU A 143 -11.06 6.58 24.45
C GLU A 143 -11.94 5.85 25.47
N SER A 144 -12.97 6.52 25.99
CA SER A 144 -13.95 5.91 26.90
C SER A 144 -14.65 4.69 26.29
N VAL A 145 -14.90 4.71 24.98
CA VAL A 145 -15.53 3.60 24.26
C VAL A 145 -14.53 2.48 24.03
N LEU A 146 -13.30 2.80 23.61
CA LEU A 146 -12.23 1.80 23.48
C LEU A 146 -12.00 1.08 24.82
N LYS A 147 -12.07 1.82 25.93
CA LYS A 147 -11.99 1.26 27.28
C LYS A 147 -13.16 0.31 27.58
N SER A 148 -14.40 0.69 27.25
CA SER A 148 -15.56 -0.21 27.40
C SER A 148 -15.40 -1.51 26.62
N VAL A 149 -14.88 -1.44 25.38
CA VAL A 149 -14.57 -2.64 24.57
C VAL A 149 -13.53 -3.52 25.26
N VAL A 150 -12.40 -2.96 25.68
CA VAL A 150 -11.34 -3.71 26.36
C VAL A 150 -11.83 -4.32 27.66
N ASP A 151 -12.60 -3.58 28.46
CA ASP A 151 -13.14 -4.06 29.73
C ASP A 151 -14.09 -5.24 29.50
N GLU A 152 -14.97 -5.15 28.49
CA GLU A 152 -15.89 -6.24 28.14
C GLU A 152 -15.15 -7.47 27.61
N ILE A 153 -14.09 -7.30 26.80
CA ILE A 153 -13.25 -8.41 26.36
C ILE A 153 -12.61 -9.09 27.57
N LYS A 154 -11.99 -8.33 28.49
CA LYS A 154 -11.32 -8.88 29.68
C LYS A 154 -12.25 -9.63 30.62
N VAL A 155 -13.50 -9.18 30.73
CA VAL A 155 -14.53 -9.86 31.54
C VAL A 155 -14.82 -11.26 31.00
N ASN A 156 -14.88 -11.42 29.67
CA ASN A 156 -15.27 -12.69 29.05
C ASN A 156 -14.08 -13.56 28.61
N ILE A 157 -12.90 -12.96 28.45
CA ILE A 157 -11.69 -13.61 27.94
C ILE A 157 -10.52 -13.25 28.88
N PRO A 158 -10.32 -14.01 29.97
CA PRO A 158 -9.27 -13.72 30.96
C PRO A 158 -7.84 -13.78 30.42
N THR A 159 -7.64 -14.45 29.27
CA THR A 159 -6.34 -14.53 28.58
C THR A 159 -6.02 -13.29 27.75
N PHE A 160 -6.98 -12.39 27.56
CA PHE A 160 -6.78 -11.16 26.80
C PHE A 160 -5.89 -10.18 27.57
N ALA A 161 -4.73 -9.87 26.99
CA ALA A 161 -3.74 -8.93 27.55
C ALA A 161 -3.75 -7.56 26.85
N GLY A 162 -4.58 -7.37 25.82
CA GLY A 162 -4.73 -6.10 25.12
C GLY A 162 -5.12 -4.92 26.01
N LYS A 163 -4.80 -3.72 25.52
CA LYS A 163 -5.02 -2.45 26.21
C LYS A 163 -5.29 -1.34 25.21
N VAL A 164 -6.03 -0.32 25.64
CA VAL A 164 -6.28 0.87 24.83
C VAL A 164 -4.94 1.50 24.46
N LYS A 165 -4.70 1.67 23.15
CA LYS A 165 -3.52 2.33 22.60
C LYS A 165 -3.76 3.83 22.52
N THR A 166 -2.71 4.60 22.78
CA THR A 166 -2.69 6.04 22.48
C THR A 166 -2.49 6.28 20.99
N ILE A 167 -2.81 7.49 20.53
CA ILE A 167 -2.56 7.91 19.14
C ILE A 167 -1.07 7.81 18.83
N THR A 168 -0.20 8.31 19.72
CA THR A 168 1.26 8.29 19.52
C THR A 168 1.84 6.87 19.46
N GLU A 169 1.40 5.95 20.32
CA GLU A 169 1.83 4.54 20.22
C GLU A 169 1.41 3.93 18.88
N THR A 170 0.20 4.24 18.43
CA THR A 170 -0.36 3.74 17.17
C THR A 170 0.44 4.26 15.97
N GLU A 171 0.71 5.57 15.92
CA GLU A 171 1.49 6.20 14.85
C GLU A 171 2.93 5.68 14.80
N THR A 172 3.55 5.48 15.97
CA THR A 172 4.88 4.88 16.08
C THR A 172 4.89 3.47 15.49
N HIS A 173 3.93 2.63 15.88
CA HIS A 173 3.81 1.26 15.35
C HIS A 173 3.55 1.22 13.83
N LEU A 174 2.71 2.12 13.32
CA LEU A 174 2.46 2.23 11.87
C LEU A 174 3.73 2.63 11.10
N ALA A 175 4.54 3.54 11.67
CA ALA A 175 5.82 3.92 11.08
C ALA A 175 6.80 2.74 11.04
N ASP A 176 6.92 1.98 12.14
CA ASP A 176 7.77 0.80 12.23
C ASP A 176 7.31 -0.34 11.30
N THR A 177 6.00 -0.55 11.20
CA THR A 177 5.41 -1.51 10.26
C THR A 177 5.75 -1.13 8.82
N THR A 178 5.60 0.14 8.48
CA THR A 178 5.91 0.67 7.15
C THR A 178 7.40 0.44 6.85
N LYS A 179 8.28 0.80 7.78
CA LYS A 179 9.73 0.54 7.70
C LYS A 179 10.03 -0.91 7.38
N LYS A 180 9.48 -1.85 8.16
CA LYS A 180 9.71 -3.28 7.99
C LYS A 180 9.24 -3.80 6.63
N VAL A 181 8.07 -3.36 6.16
CA VAL A 181 7.56 -3.75 4.84
C VAL A 181 8.49 -3.29 3.71
N ILE A 182 9.09 -2.12 3.85
CA ILE A 182 10.06 -1.59 2.89
C ILE A 182 11.39 -2.35 2.94
N GLU A 183 11.83 -2.75 4.14
CA GLU A 183 13.05 -3.55 4.33
C GLU A 183 12.89 -4.99 3.81
N ASP A 184 11.72 -5.59 4.00
CA ASP A 184 11.44 -6.99 3.65
C ASP A 184 11.06 -7.17 2.17
N SER A 185 10.67 -6.09 1.45
CA SER A 185 10.10 -6.20 0.10
C SER A 185 10.82 -5.34 -0.94
N LYS A 186 11.11 -5.92 -2.12
CA LYS A 186 11.05 -5.17 -3.38
C LYS A 186 9.58 -4.77 -3.59
N LEU A 187 9.17 -3.63 -3.03
CA LEU A 187 7.89 -2.96 -3.23
C LEU A 187 7.43 -3.10 -4.70
N THR A 188 6.20 -3.55 -4.86
CA THR A 188 5.43 -3.37 -6.09
C THR A 188 5.10 -1.87 -6.26
N GLY A 189 4.85 -1.42 -7.48
CA GLY A 189 4.51 0.00 -7.73
C GLY A 189 3.29 0.49 -6.94
N THR A 190 2.35 -0.40 -6.63
CA THR A 190 1.13 -0.14 -5.85
C THR A 190 1.47 0.13 -4.38
N GLN A 191 2.46 -0.56 -3.83
CA GLN A 191 2.95 -0.32 -2.46
C GLN A 191 3.66 1.04 -2.38
N ILE A 192 4.45 1.40 -3.40
CA ILE A 192 5.07 2.74 -3.50
C ILE A 192 4.01 3.84 -3.55
N LYS A 193 2.95 3.69 -4.36
CA LYS A 193 1.84 4.65 -4.40
C LYS A 193 1.15 4.79 -3.05
N THR A 194 0.93 3.69 -2.34
CA THR A 194 0.31 3.72 -1.01
C THR A 194 1.18 4.49 0.00
N ILE A 195 2.51 4.33 -0.08
CA ILE A 195 3.46 5.05 0.78
C ILE A 195 3.46 6.55 0.49
N LEU A 196 3.33 6.95 -0.79
CA LEU A 196 3.43 8.33 -1.24
C LEU A 196 2.08 9.08 -1.24
N ALA A 197 0.95 8.36 -1.24
CA ALA A 197 -0.40 8.91 -1.32
C ALA A 197 -0.64 10.02 -0.28
N GLY A 198 -0.99 11.21 -0.79
CA GLY A 198 -1.31 12.39 0.02
C GLY A 198 -0.11 13.07 0.69
N LYS A 199 1.12 12.63 0.41
CA LYS A 199 2.34 13.23 0.97
C LYS A 199 2.91 14.30 0.06
N THR A 200 3.48 15.33 0.67
CA THR A 200 4.38 16.27 0.00
C THR A 200 5.77 16.09 0.57
N LEU A 201 6.76 15.95 -0.29
CA LEU A 201 8.16 15.78 0.09
C LEU A 201 8.93 17.03 -0.31
N TYR A 202 9.90 17.47 0.50
CA TYR A 202 10.70 18.65 0.22
C TYR A 202 12.19 18.28 0.12
N LEU A 203 12.84 18.78 -0.93
CA LEU A 203 14.25 18.56 -1.21
C LEU A 203 14.98 19.89 -1.28
N ALA A 204 15.90 20.13 -0.34
CA ALA A 204 16.72 21.32 -0.31
C ALA A 204 17.98 21.12 -1.17
N HIS A 205 18.20 22.04 -2.10
CA HIS A 205 19.40 22.16 -2.92
C HIS A 205 20.11 23.47 -2.56
N THR A 206 21.37 23.60 -2.97
CA THR A 206 22.05 24.88 -2.96
C THR A 206 21.29 25.87 -3.86
N GLY A 207 20.65 26.87 -3.26
CA GLY A 207 19.89 27.94 -3.92
C GLY A 207 18.40 27.68 -4.19
N MET A 208 17.83 26.52 -3.87
CA MET A 208 16.44 26.18 -4.25
C MET A 208 15.85 25.03 -3.41
N ILE A 209 14.54 25.06 -3.17
CA ILE A 209 13.80 23.91 -2.62
C ILE A 209 12.91 23.33 -3.72
N THR A 210 12.94 22.01 -3.91
CA THR A 210 11.99 21.31 -4.77
C THR A 210 10.97 20.59 -3.91
N SER A 211 9.69 20.69 -4.23
CA SER A 211 8.63 19.94 -3.56
C SER A 211 8.00 18.93 -4.51
N TYR A 212 7.69 17.75 -3.99
CA TYR A 212 7.06 16.63 -4.69
C TYR A 212 5.75 16.30 -3.99
N GLY A 213 4.64 16.83 -4.51
CA GLY A 213 3.29 16.64 -3.95
C GLY A 213 2.55 15.51 -4.63
N PHE A 214 2.20 14.46 -3.89
CA PHE A 214 1.36 13.38 -4.37
C PHE A 214 -0.09 13.62 -3.94
N ASN A 215 -1.02 13.45 -4.87
CA ASN A 215 -2.44 13.50 -4.53
C ASN A 215 -2.85 12.28 -3.67
N LYS A 216 -4.11 12.28 -3.18
CA LYS A 216 -4.61 11.30 -2.19
C LYS A 216 -4.50 9.84 -2.60
N ASP A 217 -4.36 9.54 -3.88
CA ASP A 217 -4.21 8.19 -4.43
C ASP A 217 -2.88 7.99 -5.18
N ALA A 218 -1.95 8.95 -5.09
CA ALA A 218 -0.68 9.00 -5.83
C ALA A 218 -0.82 8.73 -7.34
N SER A 219 -1.96 9.12 -7.94
CA SER A 219 -2.20 9.08 -9.38
C SER A 219 -1.70 10.34 -10.10
N SER A 220 -1.43 11.42 -9.37
CA SER A 220 -0.77 12.61 -9.89
C SER A 220 0.36 13.05 -8.97
N LEU A 221 1.36 13.65 -9.57
CA LEU A 221 2.49 14.29 -8.90
C LEU A 221 2.49 15.78 -9.28
N SER A 222 2.69 16.67 -8.32
CA SER A 222 3.03 18.07 -8.56
C SER A 222 4.49 18.27 -8.19
N ILE A 223 5.23 18.96 -9.05
CA ILE A 223 6.62 19.33 -8.76
C ILE A 223 6.70 20.85 -8.74
N SER A 224 6.89 21.44 -7.56
CA SER A 224 7.06 22.88 -7.43
C SER A 224 8.50 23.21 -7.04
N TYR A 225 9.12 24.10 -7.81
CA TYR A 225 10.39 24.72 -7.45
C TYR A 225 10.09 25.99 -6.66
N LEU A 226 10.49 25.99 -5.40
CA LEU A 226 10.35 27.11 -4.48
C LEU A 226 11.65 27.93 -4.51
N ASP A 227 11.52 29.22 -4.77
CA ASP A 227 12.64 30.16 -4.62
C ASP A 227 12.93 30.46 -3.13
N ILE A 228 13.95 31.28 -2.90
CA ILE A 228 14.53 31.59 -1.58
C ILE A 228 13.54 32.30 -0.63
N ILE A 229 12.43 32.82 -1.16
CA ILE A 229 11.34 33.47 -0.37
C ILE A 229 10.08 32.61 -0.30
N GLY A 230 10.15 31.35 -0.76
CA GLY A 230 9.05 30.39 -0.72
C GLY A 230 7.96 30.64 -1.75
N LEU A 231 8.23 31.46 -2.78
CA LEU A 231 7.35 31.64 -3.94
C LEU A 231 7.58 30.50 -4.94
N GLU A 232 6.49 30.00 -5.52
CA GLU A 232 6.55 28.99 -6.58
C GLU A 232 7.12 29.62 -7.85
N ALA A 233 8.37 29.28 -8.16
CA ALA A 233 9.05 29.73 -9.37
C ALA A 233 8.58 28.94 -10.60
N MET A 234 8.18 27.67 -10.43
CA MET A 234 7.76 26.80 -11.53
C MET A 234 7.01 25.58 -10.99
N VAL A 235 5.83 25.27 -11.52
CA VAL A 235 5.03 24.08 -11.18
C VAL A 235 4.89 23.18 -12.39
N PHE A 236 5.23 21.90 -12.23
CA PHE A 236 4.90 20.86 -13.20
C PHE A 236 3.72 20.04 -12.69
N GLU A 237 2.70 19.89 -13.52
CA GLU A 237 1.60 18.98 -13.28
C GLU A 237 1.86 17.65 -13.97
N CYS A 238 1.84 16.57 -13.20
CA CYS A 238 2.20 15.26 -13.70
C CYS A 238 1.02 14.30 -13.72
N ASN A 239 0.87 13.62 -14.85
CA ASN A 239 -0.07 12.52 -15.03
C ASN A 239 0.67 11.19 -15.00
N THR A 240 0.08 10.19 -14.33
CA THR A 240 0.58 8.81 -14.36
C THR A 240 0.48 8.26 -15.79
N LEU A 241 1.61 7.79 -16.34
CA LEU A 241 1.66 7.02 -17.60
C LEU A 241 1.57 5.52 -17.34
N THR A 242 2.34 5.04 -16.37
CA THR A 242 2.32 3.67 -15.87
C THR A 242 2.46 3.70 -14.36
N GLU A 243 2.33 2.56 -13.69
CA GLU A 243 2.40 2.46 -12.21
C GLU A 243 3.56 3.22 -11.57
N ASN A 244 4.73 3.26 -12.24
CA ASN A 244 5.94 3.90 -11.73
C ASN A 244 6.46 5.05 -12.62
N LYS A 245 5.67 5.55 -13.59
CA LYS A 245 6.14 6.59 -14.52
C LYS A 245 5.13 7.71 -14.65
N PHE A 246 5.62 8.95 -14.58
CA PHE A 246 4.85 10.18 -14.71
C PHE A 246 5.29 10.98 -15.94
N SER A 247 4.34 11.60 -16.63
CA SER A 247 4.58 12.68 -17.60
C SER A 247 4.19 14.00 -16.92
N CYS A 248 5.16 14.89 -16.77
CA CYS A 248 5.06 16.16 -16.08
C CYS A 248 5.13 17.31 -17.07
N LYS A 249 4.11 18.16 -17.11
CA LYS A 249 4.04 19.31 -18.02
C LYS A 249 4.03 20.61 -17.24
N HIS A 250 4.80 21.58 -17.72
CA HIS A 250 4.74 22.96 -17.29
C HIS A 250 4.46 23.84 -18.51
N SER A 251 3.41 24.65 -18.42
CA SER A 251 3.05 25.61 -19.47
C SER A 251 3.16 27.02 -18.92
N GLY A 252 3.57 27.96 -19.77
CA GLY A 252 3.68 29.37 -19.43
C GLY A 252 3.69 30.26 -20.67
N VAL A 253 3.81 31.56 -20.45
CA VAL A 253 3.89 32.57 -21.51
C VAL A 253 5.23 33.28 -21.40
N GLN A 254 5.97 33.34 -22.49
CA GLN A 254 7.24 34.06 -22.58
C GLN A 254 7.02 35.58 -22.55
N SER A 255 8.09 36.36 -22.32
CA SER A 255 8.02 37.83 -22.30
C SER A 255 7.61 38.45 -23.64
N ASN A 256 7.78 37.72 -24.75
CA ASN A 256 7.33 38.11 -26.08
C ASN A 256 5.86 37.72 -26.37
N GLY A 257 5.15 37.14 -25.40
CA GLY A 257 3.76 36.69 -25.53
C GLY A 257 3.58 35.29 -26.10
N GLU A 258 4.65 34.58 -26.45
CA GLU A 258 4.55 33.21 -26.97
C GLU A 258 4.30 32.19 -25.84
N GLU A 259 3.25 31.39 -26.00
CA GLU A 259 3.00 30.23 -25.13
C GLU A 259 4.09 29.17 -25.32
N PHE A 260 4.48 28.52 -24.22
CA PHE A 260 5.38 27.38 -24.26
C PHE A 260 4.89 26.26 -23.34
N THR A 261 5.22 25.02 -23.70
CA THR A 261 5.03 23.85 -22.85
C THR A 261 6.34 23.06 -22.78
N LYS A 262 6.77 22.72 -21.57
CA LYS A 262 7.88 21.80 -21.30
C LYS A 262 7.32 20.51 -20.74
N GLU A 263 7.73 19.38 -21.30
CA GLU A 263 7.37 18.05 -20.81
C GLU A 263 8.62 17.32 -20.30
N LYS A 264 8.50 16.68 -19.14
CA LYS A 264 9.53 15.84 -18.52
C LYS A 264 8.91 14.53 -18.07
N PHE A 265 9.70 13.46 -18.05
CA PHE A 265 9.26 12.17 -17.55
C PHE A 265 9.97 11.85 -16.24
N PHE A 266 9.23 11.33 -15.28
CA PHE A 266 9.76 10.91 -13.99
C PHE A 266 9.45 9.45 -13.73
N THR A 267 10.43 8.71 -13.21
CA THR A 267 10.32 7.29 -12.93
C THR A 267 10.59 7.03 -11.47
N LEU A 268 9.68 6.33 -10.81
CA LEU A 268 9.87 5.79 -9.47
C LEU A 268 10.66 4.49 -9.57
N VAL A 269 11.81 4.45 -8.91
CA VAL A 269 12.66 3.26 -8.81
C VAL A 269 12.84 2.97 -7.34
N GLN A 270 12.54 1.76 -6.90
CA GLN A 270 12.92 1.34 -5.56
C GLN A 270 14.29 0.65 -5.59
N THR A 271 15.15 0.99 -4.63
CA THR A 271 16.38 0.24 -4.35
C THR A 271 16.45 -0.05 -2.87
N ASP A 272 16.59 -1.33 -2.49
CA ASP A 272 16.68 -1.77 -1.10
C ASP A 272 15.63 -1.06 -0.22
N ASN A 273 16.09 -0.14 0.64
CA ASN A 273 15.29 0.58 1.62
C ASN A 273 14.85 1.98 1.16
N THR A 274 15.01 2.34 -0.12
CA THR A 274 14.73 3.69 -0.62
C THR A 274 13.83 3.68 -1.85
N ILE A 275 13.07 4.76 -2.03
CA ILE A 275 12.34 5.05 -3.27
C ILE A 275 13.02 6.26 -3.90
N LEU A 276 13.35 6.15 -5.18
CA LEU A 276 13.97 7.17 -5.98
C LEU A 276 12.98 7.70 -7.02
N LEU A 277 13.06 8.98 -7.33
CA LEU A 277 12.40 9.63 -8.46
C LEU A 277 13.50 10.13 -9.40
N ASN A 278 13.69 9.48 -10.56
CA ASN A 278 14.80 9.79 -11.49
C ASN A 278 16.17 9.89 -10.77
N GLU A 279 16.53 8.87 -9.99
CA GLU A 279 17.81 8.79 -9.25
C GLU A 279 17.91 9.69 -8.00
N GLU A 280 16.91 10.55 -7.72
CA GLU A 280 16.83 11.28 -6.45
C GLU A 280 16.07 10.47 -5.40
N VAL A 281 16.64 10.28 -4.21
CA VAL A 281 16.00 9.49 -3.14
C VAL A 281 14.86 10.28 -2.52
N ILE A 282 13.61 9.97 -2.84
CA ILE A 282 12.45 10.67 -2.28
C ILE A 282 11.94 10.05 -0.97
N TYR A 283 12.39 8.84 -0.61
CA TYR A 283 11.90 8.15 0.59
C TYR A 283 12.90 7.10 1.11
N THR A 284 12.92 6.84 2.43
CA THR A 284 13.71 5.76 3.07
C THR A 284 12.91 4.96 4.11
N SER A 285 13.29 3.71 4.39
CA SER A 285 12.61 2.83 5.36
C SER A 285 12.66 3.35 6.80
N ASN A 286 13.68 4.11 7.19
CA ASN A 286 13.81 4.71 8.54
C ASN A 286 12.78 5.84 8.83
N GLY A 287 11.65 5.84 8.13
CA GLY A 287 10.80 7.01 7.93
C GLY A 287 11.42 7.96 6.91
N ILE A 288 10.73 9.07 6.65
CA ILE A 288 11.38 10.22 6.02
C ILE A 288 12.12 10.90 7.18
N SER A 289 13.25 10.32 7.59
CA SER A 289 14.02 10.81 8.73
C SER A 289 14.43 12.25 8.47
N ASP A 290 14.36 13.09 9.50
CA ASP A 290 14.64 14.54 9.53
C ASP A 290 15.98 14.99 8.90
N LYS A 291 16.83 14.04 8.49
CA LYS A 291 18.02 14.28 7.70
C LYS A 291 18.50 12.96 7.08
N PHE A 292 18.50 12.84 5.76
CA PHE A 292 19.28 11.81 5.07
C PHE A 292 20.26 12.46 4.10
N SER A 293 21.55 12.13 4.20
CA SER A 293 22.58 12.63 3.31
C SER A 293 23.09 11.50 2.41
N ASN A 294 22.87 11.63 1.10
CA ASN A 294 23.58 10.83 0.10
C ASN A 294 24.51 11.75 -0.68
N GLY A 295 25.80 11.72 -0.34
CA GLY A 295 26.75 12.72 -0.83
C GLY A 295 26.39 14.12 -0.32
N SER A 296 26.09 15.05 -1.23
CA SER A 296 25.81 16.47 -0.93
C SER A 296 24.34 16.83 -0.71
N THR A 297 23.40 15.88 -0.82
CA THR A 297 21.96 16.18 -0.88
C THR A 297 21.22 15.76 0.39
N THR A 298 20.38 16.65 0.94
CA THR A 298 19.60 16.40 2.18
C THR A 298 18.10 16.64 1.98
N TYR A 299 17.25 15.74 2.52
CA TYR A 299 15.79 15.68 2.30
C TYR A 299 15.00 16.00 3.57
N TYR A 300 13.79 16.55 3.41
CA TYR A 300 12.94 17.07 4.50
C TYR A 300 11.44 16.76 4.31
N LEU A 301 10.75 16.52 5.42
CA LEU A 301 9.30 16.23 5.46
C LEU A 301 8.42 17.47 5.44
N THR A 302 8.92 18.55 6.01
CA THR A 302 8.17 19.80 6.15
C THR A 302 8.87 20.87 5.33
N LYS A 303 8.09 21.87 4.91
CA LYS A 303 8.63 23.03 4.22
C LYS A 303 9.55 23.81 5.16
N GLU A 304 9.19 23.86 6.44
CA GLU A 304 9.90 24.56 7.51
C GLU A 304 11.29 23.97 7.79
N ASP A 305 11.40 22.64 7.85
CA ASP A 305 12.69 21.97 8.04
C ASP A 305 13.58 22.12 6.80
N ALA A 306 12.99 22.06 5.60
CA ALA A 306 13.69 22.30 4.35
C ALA A 306 14.28 23.72 4.28
N ILE A 307 13.53 24.73 4.73
CA ILE A 307 13.98 26.12 4.81
C ILE A 307 15.07 26.28 5.87
N SER A 308 14.88 25.71 7.06
CA SER A 308 15.85 25.83 8.16
C SER A 308 17.20 25.24 7.78
N ALA A 309 17.20 24.09 7.10
CA ALA A 309 18.42 23.48 6.63
C ALA A 309 19.06 24.21 5.46
N TYR A 310 18.27 24.77 4.55
CA TYR A 310 18.77 25.63 3.50
C TYR A 310 19.59 26.79 4.10
N ASP A 311 19.07 27.47 5.12
CA ASP A 311 19.74 28.57 5.80
C ASP A 311 21.07 28.15 6.46
N GLU A 312 21.19 26.90 6.92
CA GLU A 312 22.44 26.34 7.45
C GLU A 312 23.49 26.11 6.36
N THR A 313 23.10 25.73 5.15
CA THR A 313 24.04 25.51 4.02
C THR A 313 24.62 26.79 3.42
N GLN A 314 24.05 27.96 3.76
CA GLN A 314 24.50 29.27 3.30
C GLN A 314 25.47 29.96 4.27
N LYS A 315 25.76 29.36 5.44
CA LYS A 315 26.76 29.84 6.41
C LYS A 315 28.12 29.20 6.17
#